data_AF-A0A812S3K2-F1
#
_entry.id   AF-A0A812S3K2-F1
#
_cell.length_a   1.000
_cell.length_b   1.000
_cell.length_c   1.000
_cell.angle_alpha   90.00
_cell.angle_beta   90.00
_cell.angle_gamma   90.00
#
_symmetry.space_group_name_H-M   'P 1'
#
loop_
_entity.id
_entity.type
_entity.pdbx_description
1 polymer ?
#
loop_
_entity_poly.entity_id
_entity_poly.type
_entity_poly.pdbx_seq_one_letter_code
_entity_poly.pdbx_strand_id
1 'polypeptide(L)'
;MTCELPRTLTDASAFREVPDHQEVWVDTSSDRSIVIEILEAKEVPDGQAIDFFLSDLAAFNEAQDPKVLENRSVAAEEVPHLPATARCLAGIGEQTVAKFREDRGNRVRIHAAAIRLPDVSTDILITLNDPVHVDPDSSSAEAPVPSEPAE
;
A
#
# COMPACT_ATOMS: atom_id res chain seq x y z
N MET A 1 6.82 11.23 -14.11
CA MET A 1 7.19 10.14 -13.19
C MET A 1 7.20 8.85 -13.98
N THR A 2 8.13 7.94 -13.73
CA THR A 2 8.19 6.62 -14.39
C THR A 2 8.49 5.57 -13.32
N CYS A 3 7.87 4.40 -13.41
CA CYS A 3 8.08 3.27 -12.50
C CYS A 3 8.11 1.98 -13.33
N GLU A 4 8.83 0.96 -12.85
CA GLU A 4 8.81 -0.38 -13.41
C GLU A 4 8.01 -1.30 -12.49
N LEU A 5 7.00 -1.96 -13.05
CA LEU A 5 6.12 -2.87 -12.31
C LEU A 5 6.18 -4.28 -12.90
N PRO A 6 5.93 -5.33 -12.09
CA PRO A 6 5.73 -6.69 -12.59
C PRO A 6 4.75 -6.75 -13.75
N ARG A 7 5.07 -7.55 -14.77
CA ARG A 7 4.23 -7.68 -15.99
C ARG A 7 2.86 -8.30 -15.74
N THR A 8 2.66 -8.93 -14.59
CA THR A 8 1.38 -9.52 -14.18
C THR A 8 0.37 -8.46 -13.75
N LEU A 9 0.83 -7.26 -13.40
CA LEU A 9 -0.02 -6.16 -12.98
C LEU A 9 -0.68 -5.49 -14.19
N THR A 10 -1.99 -5.36 -14.11
CA THR A 10 -2.82 -4.67 -15.10
C THR A 10 -3.30 -3.34 -14.53
N ASP A 11 -3.23 -2.30 -15.35
CA ASP A 11 -3.72 -0.96 -14.99
C ASP A 11 -5.24 -0.97 -14.82
N ALA A 12 -5.71 -0.51 -13.67
CA ALA A 12 -7.13 -0.47 -13.34
C ALA A 12 -7.91 0.59 -14.11
N SER A 13 -7.24 1.64 -14.58
CA SER A 13 -7.86 2.71 -15.39
C SER A 13 -8.47 2.18 -16.70
N ALA A 14 -7.99 1.02 -17.18
CA ALA A 14 -8.50 0.37 -18.37
C ALA A 14 -9.94 -0.14 -18.23
N PHE A 15 -10.43 -0.34 -17.00
CA PHE A 15 -11.76 -0.93 -16.75
C PHE A 15 -12.58 -0.21 -15.67
N ARG A 16 -12.02 0.76 -14.95
CA ARG A 16 -12.76 1.63 -14.02
C ARG A 16 -12.12 3.01 -13.95
N GLU A 17 -12.89 4.00 -13.52
CA GLU A 17 -12.35 5.33 -13.22
C GLU A 17 -11.42 5.25 -12.00
N VAL A 18 -10.28 5.92 -12.12
CA VAL A 18 -9.27 6.10 -11.06
C VAL A 18 -9.10 7.61 -10.90
N PRO A 19 -9.09 8.15 -9.66
CA PRO A 19 -8.88 9.58 -9.44
C PRO A 19 -7.57 10.07 -10.08
N ASP A 20 -7.56 11.31 -10.59
CA ASP A 20 -6.40 11.88 -11.31
C ASP A 20 -5.08 11.93 -10.50
N HIS A 21 -5.18 11.88 -9.17
CA HIS A 21 -4.03 11.89 -8.25
C HIS A 21 -3.62 10.47 -7.79
N GLN A 22 -4.25 9.45 -8.36
CA GLN A 22 -4.01 8.04 -8.05
C GLN A 22 -3.69 7.25 -9.32
N GLU A 23 -2.85 6.25 -9.15
CA GLU A 23 -2.58 5.24 -10.15
C GLU A 23 -2.72 3.87 -9.49
N VAL A 24 -3.51 2.98 -10.09
CA VAL A 24 -3.85 1.68 -9.47
C VAL A 24 -3.58 0.54 -10.44
N TRP A 25 -2.81 -0.44 -9.98
CA TRP A 25 -2.59 -1.68 -10.70
C TRP A 25 -3.06 -2.88 -9.88
N VAL A 26 -3.60 -3.89 -10.55
CA VAL A 26 -4.10 -5.11 -9.92
C VAL A 26 -3.52 -6.35 -10.58
N ASP A 27 -3.21 -7.37 -9.79
CA ASP A 27 -2.77 -8.68 -10.28
C ASP A 27 -3.97 -9.63 -10.25
N THR A 28 -4.42 -10.03 -11.43
CA THR A 28 -5.58 -10.93 -11.58
C THR A 28 -5.32 -12.35 -11.09
N SER A 29 -4.05 -12.72 -10.87
CA SER A 29 -3.65 -14.06 -10.44
C SER A 29 -3.45 -14.20 -8.93
N SER A 30 -3.35 -13.11 -8.18
CA SER A 30 -3.03 -13.14 -6.73
C SER A 30 -3.83 -12.16 -5.87
N ASP A 31 -4.80 -11.44 -6.44
CA ASP A 31 -5.58 -10.36 -5.78
C ASP A 31 -4.71 -9.27 -5.11
N ARG A 32 -3.43 -9.20 -5.53
CA ARG A 32 -2.51 -8.14 -5.14
C ARG A 32 -2.85 -6.87 -5.87
N SER A 33 -2.64 -5.74 -5.21
CA SER A 33 -2.79 -4.43 -5.87
C SER A 33 -1.73 -3.46 -5.43
N ILE A 34 -1.29 -2.61 -6.36
CA ILE A 34 -0.41 -1.48 -6.09
C ILE A 34 -1.20 -0.21 -6.31
N VAL A 35 -1.18 0.68 -5.32
CA VAL A 35 -1.74 2.02 -5.39
C VAL A 35 -0.61 3.02 -5.19
N ILE A 36 -0.49 3.96 -6.11
CA ILE A 36 0.38 5.13 -5.97
C ILE A 36 -0.54 6.34 -5.88
N GLU A 37 -0.39 7.13 -4.81
CA GLU A 37 -1.24 8.28 -4.53
C GLU A 37 -0.38 9.52 -4.25
N ILE A 38 -0.76 10.63 -4.87
CA ILE A 38 -0.15 11.95 -4.64
C ILE A 38 -0.98 12.69 -3.60
N LEU A 39 -0.39 12.98 -2.45
CA LEU A 39 -1.01 13.62 -1.31
C LEU A 39 -0.37 14.97 -1.02
N GLU A 40 -1.14 15.88 -0.40
CA GLU A 40 -0.56 17.03 0.27
C GLU A 40 0.35 16.58 1.42
N ALA A 41 1.47 17.28 1.62
CA ALA A 41 2.39 16.98 2.70
C ALA A 41 1.69 16.96 4.07
N LYS A 42 1.85 15.86 4.80
CA LYS A 42 1.26 15.69 6.12
C LYS A 42 2.14 16.30 7.20
N GLU A 43 1.55 17.00 8.16
CA GLU A 43 2.28 17.58 9.30
C GLU A 43 2.59 16.53 10.37
N VAL A 44 3.34 15.49 9.97
CA VAL A 44 3.76 14.37 10.82
C VAL A 44 5.29 14.23 10.74
N PRO A 45 5.98 13.95 11.86
CA PRO A 45 7.42 13.68 11.83
C PRO A 45 7.75 12.47 10.95
N ASP A 46 8.88 12.51 10.24
CA ASP A 46 9.32 11.43 9.33
C ASP A 46 9.25 10.03 9.97
N GLY A 47 9.72 9.90 11.21
CA GLY A 47 9.71 8.62 11.93
C GLY A 47 8.32 8.08 12.28
N GLN A 48 7.26 8.87 12.12
CA GLN A 48 5.87 8.49 12.38
C GLN A 48 5.02 8.46 11.11
N ALA A 49 5.60 8.79 9.94
CA ALA A 49 4.84 8.91 8.70
C ALA A 49 4.18 7.59 8.30
N ILE A 50 4.91 6.47 8.40
CA ILE A 50 4.38 5.14 8.08
C ILE A 50 3.23 4.76 9.03
N ASP A 51 3.41 4.92 10.34
CA ASP A 51 2.36 4.64 11.31
C ASP A 51 1.10 5.47 11.04
N PHE A 52 1.28 6.75 10.69
CA PHE A 52 0.18 7.63 10.31
C PHE A 52 -0.55 7.11 9.07
N PHE A 53 0.15 6.86 7.95
CA PHE A 53 -0.49 6.44 6.70
C PHE A 53 -1.15 5.06 6.82
N LEU A 54 -0.52 4.11 7.51
CA LEU A 54 -1.13 2.79 7.75
C LEU A 54 -2.37 2.89 8.65
N SER A 55 -2.35 3.76 9.66
CA SER A 55 -3.52 3.99 10.52
C SER A 55 -4.66 4.69 9.78
N ASP A 56 -4.34 5.68 8.94
CA ASP A 56 -5.31 6.40 8.12
C ASP A 56 -5.98 5.46 7.11
N LEU A 57 -5.17 4.60 6.45
CA LEU A 57 -5.67 3.57 5.55
C LEU A 57 -6.54 2.54 6.28
N ALA A 58 -6.19 2.14 7.49
CA ALA A 58 -7.01 1.25 8.30
C ALA A 58 -8.35 1.88 8.70
N ALA A 59 -8.34 3.16 9.08
CA ALA A 59 -9.55 3.89 9.40
C ALA A 59 -10.46 4.03 8.16
N PHE A 60 -9.89 4.34 7.00
CA PHE A 60 -10.63 4.43 5.74
C PHE A 60 -11.28 3.10 5.34
N ASN A 61 -10.58 1.99 5.59
CA ASN A 61 -11.08 0.65 5.30
C ASN A 61 -12.02 0.08 6.38
N GLU A 62 -12.30 0.83 7.46
CA GLU A 62 -13.00 0.33 8.65
C GLU A 62 -12.37 -0.99 9.17
N ALA A 63 -11.04 -1.09 9.08
CA ALA A 63 -10.33 -2.33 9.33
C ALA A 63 -10.25 -2.67 10.82
N GLN A 64 -10.18 -3.98 11.10
CA GLN A 64 -10.02 -4.54 12.43
C GLN A 64 -8.55 -4.90 12.68
N ASP A 65 -8.14 -4.78 13.95
CA ASP A 65 -6.81 -5.13 14.45
C ASP A 65 -5.63 -4.59 13.62
N PRO A 66 -5.61 -3.30 13.22
CA PRO A 66 -4.49 -2.75 12.46
C PRO A 66 -3.21 -2.77 13.28
N LYS A 67 -2.11 -3.19 12.66
CA LYS A 67 -0.79 -3.29 13.29
C LYS A 67 0.28 -2.81 12.33
N VAL A 68 1.24 -2.06 12.85
CA VAL A 68 2.49 -1.75 12.15
C VAL A 68 3.52 -2.80 12.56
N LEU A 69 4.01 -3.55 11.58
CA LEU A 69 5.04 -4.58 11.78
C LEU A 69 6.44 -4.00 11.63
N GLU A 70 6.61 -3.11 10.64
CA GLU A 70 7.89 -2.47 10.35
C GLU A 70 7.68 -1.00 10.00
N ASN A 71 8.62 -0.17 10.45
CA ASN A 71 8.78 1.22 10.01
C ASN A 71 10.29 1.53 10.02
N ARG A 72 10.80 2.01 8.89
CA ARG A 72 12.17 2.46 8.76
C ARG A 72 12.29 3.66 7.83
N SER A 73 13.31 4.48 8.08
CA SER A 73 13.82 5.38 7.06
C SER A 73 14.61 4.60 6.01
N VAL A 74 14.48 5.02 4.75
CA VAL A 74 15.20 4.47 3.61
C VAL A 74 16.41 5.36 3.34
N ALA A 75 17.60 4.76 3.28
CA ALA A 75 18.83 5.50 3.05
C ALA A 75 18.89 6.03 1.61
N ALA A 76 19.57 7.16 1.38
CA ALA A 76 19.62 7.79 0.05
C ALA A 76 20.26 6.87 -1.00
N GLU A 77 21.16 5.99 -0.58
CA GLU A 77 21.82 4.99 -1.43
C GLU A 77 20.86 3.89 -1.91
N GLU A 78 19.78 3.61 -1.17
CA GLU A 78 18.73 2.66 -1.57
C GLU A 78 17.79 3.27 -2.62
N VAL A 79 17.70 4.60 -2.68
CA VAL A 79 16.80 5.35 -3.56
C VAL A 79 17.53 6.43 -4.38
N PRO A 80 18.55 6.05 -5.16
CA PRO A 80 19.48 6.99 -5.82
C PRO A 80 18.82 7.88 -6.89
N HIS A 81 17.60 7.54 -7.30
CA HIS A 81 16.85 8.29 -8.30
C HIS A 81 15.91 9.35 -7.70
N LEU A 82 15.79 9.41 -6.37
CA LEU A 82 15.01 10.45 -5.70
C LEU A 82 15.83 11.75 -5.56
N PRO A 83 15.17 12.92 -5.54
CA PRO A 83 15.83 14.18 -5.24
C PRO A 83 16.57 14.13 -3.90
N ALA A 84 17.70 14.83 -3.78
CA ALA A 84 18.51 14.84 -2.55
C ALA A 84 17.77 15.37 -1.31
N THR A 85 16.74 16.20 -1.52
CA THR A 85 15.86 16.75 -0.48
C THR A 85 14.73 15.81 -0.09
N ALA A 86 14.47 14.76 -0.88
CA ALA A 86 13.41 13.82 -0.62
C ALA A 86 13.72 12.96 0.60
N ARG A 87 12.68 12.62 1.36
CA ARG A 87 12.77 11.69 2.50
C ARG A 87 11.93 10.48 2.15
N CYS A 88 12.54 9.30 2.15
CA CYS A 88 11.81 8.07 1.87
C CYS A 88 11.72 7.23 3.15
N LEU A 89 10.50 6.82 3.47
CA LEU A 89 10.18 5.94 4.57
C LEU A 89 9.51 4.69 4.00
N ALA A 90 9.76 3.54 4.61
CA ALA A 90 9.13 2.29 4.22
C ALA A 90 8.67 1.52 5.46
N GLY A 91 7.62 0.75 5.30
CA GLY A 91 7.11 -0.09 6.37
C GLY A 91 6.11 -1.12 5.91
N ILE A 92 5.70 -1.94 6.87
CA ILE A 92 4.77 -3.04 6.66
C ILE A 92 3.70 -2.93 7.72
N GLY A 93 2.44 -2.93 7.29
CA GLY A 93 1.28 -3.05 8.15
C GLY A 93 0.52 -4.33 7.90
N GLU A 94 -0.29 -4.74 8.86
CA GLU A 94 -1.32 -5.76 8.68
C GLU A 94 -2.64 -5.24 9.21
N GLN A 95 -3.71 -5.57 8.51
CA GLN A 95 -5.07 -5.25 8.92
C GLN A 95 -6.04 -6.32 8.45
N THR A 96 -7.18 -6.42 9.13
CA THR A 96 -8.26 -7.32 8.76
C THR A 96 -9.41 -6.51 8.19
N VAL A 97 -9.75 -6.71 6.92
CA VAL A 97 -10.83 -6.00 6.25
C VAL A 97 -11.99 -6.95 6.00
N ALA A 98 -13.16 -6.63 6.54
CA ALA A 98 -14.40 -7.34 6.26
C ALA A 98 -15.25 -6.52 5.28
N LYS A 99 -15.55 -7.07 4.11
CA LYS A 99 -16.53 -6.45 3.21
C LYS A 99 -17.94 -6.72 3.76
N PHE A 100 -18.83 -5.72 3.70
CA PHE A 100 -20.28 -5.86 3.97
C PHE A 100 -20.71 -6.34 5.38
N ARG A 101 -19.90 -6.11 6.43
CA ARG A 101 -20.23 -6.49 7.83
C ARG A 101 -20.41 -8.00 8.05
N GLU A 102 -19.69 -8.82 7.30
CA GLU A 102 -19.56 -10.24 7.62
C GLU A 102 -18.53 -10.46 8.74
N ASP A 103 -18.69 -11.51 9.54
CA ASP A 103 -17.73 -11.95 10.57
C ASP A 103 -16.44 -12.58 9.95
N ARG A 104 -16.15 -12.26 8.68
CA ARG A 104 -15.23 -12.95 7.77
C ARG A 104 -14.22 -11.96 7.21
N GLY A 105 -13.23 -11.64 8.03
CA GLY A 105 -12.19 -10.69 7.69
C GLY A 105 -11.10 -11.28 6.81
N ASN A 106 -10.80 -10.63 5.69
CA ASN A 106 -9.60 -10.94 4.92
C ASN A 106 -8.41 -10.22 5.55
N ARG A 107 -7.36 -10.97 5.90
CA ARG A 107 -6.14 -10.39 6.43
C ARG A 107 -5.27 -9.95 5.27
N VAL A 108 -4.96 -8.66 5.23
CA VAL A 108 -4.16 -8.02 4.20
C VAL A 108 -2.89 -7.46 4.85
N ARG A 109 -1.75 -7.82 4.29
CA ARG A 109 -0.47 -7.18 4.58
C ARG A 109 -0.26 -6.05 3.59
N ILE A 110 0.13 -4.89 4.10
CA ILE A 110 0.31 -3.69 3.30
C ILE A 110 1.78 -3.29 3.39
N HIS A 111 2.48 -3.34 2.27
CA HIS A 111 3.81 -2.76 2.16
C HIS A 111 3.65 -1.31 1.73
N ALA A 112 4.07 -0.38 2.58
CA ALA A 112 3.94 1.05 2.34
C ALA A 112 5.31 1.69 2.13
N ALA A 113 5.40 2.61 1.19
CA ALA A 113 6.51 3.54 1.06
C ALA A 113 5.97 4.97 0.94
N ALA A 114 6.49 5.88 1.77
CA ALA A 114 6.16 7.30 1.72
C ALA A 114 7.37 8.08 1.23
N ILE A 115 7.24 8.74 0.08
CA ILE A 115 8.27 9.62 -0.48
C ILE A 115 7.83 11.05 -0.25
N ARG A 116 8.50 11.74 0.67
CA ARG A 116 8.21 13.11 1.06
C ARG A 116 9.04 14.07 0.23
N LEU A 117 8.36 15.02 -0.43
CA LEU A 117 8.95 16.03 -1.31
C LEU A 117 8.74 17.42 -0.71
N PRO A 118 9.61 17.87 0.22
CA PRO A 118 9.41 19.13 0.95
C PRO A 118 9.43 20.35 0.04
N ASP A 119 10.18 20.31 -1.07
CA ASP A 119 10.31 21.44 -2.01
C ASP A 119 8.99 21.80 -2.72
N VAL A 120 8.03 20.87 -2.75
CA VAL A 120 6.73 21.01 -3.42
C VAL A 120 5.57 20.64 -2.50
N SER A 121 5.80 20.57 -1.19
CA SER A 121 4.77 20.26 -0.17
C SER A 121 3.89 19.05 -0.52
N THR A 122 4.51 17.97 -1.01
CA THR A 122 3.82 16.77 -1.49
C THR A 122 4.38 15.53 -0.81
N ASP A 123 3.52 14.60 -0.44
CA ASP A 123 3.88 13.23 -0.07
C ASP A 123 3.36 12.27 -1.17
N ILE A 124 4.21 11.38 -1.69
CA ILE A 124 3.78 10.29 -2.56
C ILE A 124 3.70 9.04 -1.71
N LEU A 125 2.49 8.48 -1.58
CA LEU A 125 2.25 7.23 -0.88
C LEU A 125 2.14 6.09 -1.89
N ILE A 126 2.97 5.07 -1.71
CA ILE A 126 2.92 3.83 -2.49
C ILE A 126 2.50 2.72 -1.53
N THR A 127 1.45 1.99 -1.88
CA THR A 127 0.99 0.82 -1.12
C THR A 127 0.88 -0.40 -2.02
N LEU A 128 1.44 -1.52 -1.57
CA LEU A 128 1.18 -2.84 -2.12
C LEU A 128 0.31 -3.60 -1.13
N ASN A 129 -0.91 -3.90 -1.52
CA ASN A 129 -1.82 -4.77 -0.78
C ASN A 129 -1.53 -6.22 -1.16
N ASP A 130 -1.16 -7.02 -0.17
CA ASP A 130 -0.83 -8.43 -0.29
C ASP A 130 -1.78 -9.25 0.61
N PRO A 131 -2.83 -9.87 0.06
CA PRO A 131 -3.71 -10.75 0.83
C PRO A 131 -2.94 -11.93 1.42
N VAL A 132 -2.92 -12.06 2.75
CA VAL A 132 -2.22 -13.14 3.47
C VAL A 132 -3.19 -14.25 3.86
N HIS A 133 -4.45 -13.91 4.10
CA HIS A 133 -5.51 -14.87 4.33
C HIS A 133 -6.79 -14.33 3.74
N VAL A 134 -7.37 -15.10 2.81
CA VAL A 134 -8.68 -14.84 2.24
C VAL A 134 -9.62 -15.91 2.77
N ASP A 135 -10.73 -15.48 3.39
CA ASP A 135 -11.74 -16.43 3.85
C ASP A 135 -12.34 -17.16 2.64
N PRO A 136 -12.47 -18.51 2.65
CA PRO A 136 -12.94 -19.30 1.50
C PRO A 136 -14.35 -18.96 1.03
N ASP A 137 -15.14 -18.29 1.86
CA ASP A 137 -16.48 -17.85 1.51
C ASP A 137 -16.54 -16.33 1.24
N SER A 138 -15.40 -15.64 1.24
CA SER A 138 -15.31 -14.22 0.89
C SER A 138 -15.50 -14.00 -0.61
N SER A 139 -15.96 -12.81 -1.00
CA SER A 139 -15.97 -12.37 -2.41
C SER A 139 -14.59 -12.42 -3.10
N SER A 140 -13.50 -12.51 -2.34
CA SER A 140 -12.12 -12.67 -2.86
C SER A 140 -11.66 -14.14 -2.93
N ALA A 141 -12.46 -15.12 -2.51
CA ALA A 141 -12.04 -16.51 -2.33
C ALA A 141 -11.61 -17.24 -3.61
N GLU A 142 -12.01 -16.76 -4.79
CA GLU A 142 -11.57 -17.33 -6.06
C GLU A 142 -10.13 -16.95 -6.43
N ALA A 143 -9.49 -16.03 -5.70
CA ALA A 143 -8.11 -15.62 -5.96
C ALA A 143 -7.09 -16.45 -5.15
N PRO A 144 -6.03 -16.97 -5.78
CA PRO A 144 -4.95 -17.66 -5.08
C PRO A 144 -4.28 -16.74 -4.05
N VAL A 145 -4.20 -17.19 -2.79
CA VAL A 145 -3.33 -16.53 -1.79
C VAL A 145 -1.87 -16.79 -2.20
N PRO A 146 -1.05 -15.75 -2.39
CA PRO A 146 0.35 -15.94 -2.71
C PRO A 146 1.06 -16.68 -1.56
N SER A 147 1.69 -17.81 -1.88
CA SER A 147 2.44 -18.62 -0.91
C SER A 147 3.61 -17.82 -0.34
N GLU A 148 3.77 -17.80 0.99
CA GLU A 148 4.97 -17.27 1.64
C GLU A 148 6.23 -17.93 1.05
N PRO A 149 7.30 -17.17 0.76
CA PRO A 149 8.56 -17.77 0.33
C PRO A 149 9.09 -18.67 1.47
N ALA A 150 9.41 -19.92 1.13
CA ALA A 150 10.08 -20.83 2.05
C ALA A 150 11.47 -20.28 2.42
N GLU A 151 11.76 -20.16 3.71
CA GLU A 151 13.11 -19.97 4.26
C GLU A 151 14.09 -21.06 3.78
#